data_AF-A0A6A2XGI4-F1
#
_entry.id   AF-A0A6A2XGI4-F1
#
_cell.length_a   1.000
_cell.length_b   1.000
_cell.length_c   1.000
_cell.angle_alpha   90.00
_cell.angle_beta   90.00
_cell.angle_gamma   90.00
#
_symmetry.space_group_name_H-M   'P 1'
#
loop_
_entity.id
_entity.type
_entity.pdbx_description
1 polymer ?
#
loop_
_entity_poly.entity_id
_entity_poly.type
_entity_poly.pdbx_seq_one_letter_code
_entity_poly.pdbx_strand_id
1 'polypeptide(L)'
;MLPSFFGSKDRSLSKRIDPFDQRINPLEKESTLWTTVSQENPNKILFLKYEDLTEDICCQLKHLAMFFGVSFTNDEEKQGVEEVLKICSFDKLKGLEVNKNGSHISVAPHKAYFRKGKVGDWSNYLTPSMVERMVKLIQKKLDGSGLTFKLSSKSS
;
A
#
# COMPACT_ATOMS: atom_id res chain seq x y z
N MET A 1 37.28 5.64 16.29
CA MET A 1 37.31 6.27 14.95
C MET A 1 36.26 5.54 14.11
N LEU A 2 35.05 6.08 14.00
CA LEU A 2 33.93 5.45 13.27
C LEU A 2 34.05 5.76 11.79
N PRO A 3 33.98 4.78 10.86
CA PRO A 3 33.94 5.09 9.45
C PRO A 3 32.56 5.65 9.06
N SER A 4 32.62 6.78 8.37
CA SER A 4 31.53 7.51 7.74
C SER A 4 30.81 6.67 6.68
N PHE A 5 29.57 6.26 6.95
CA PHE A 5 28.67 5.56 6.02
C PHE A 5 27.88 6.49 5.08
N PHE A 6 28.49 7.57 4.61
CA PHE A 6 27.90 8.43 3.58
C PHE A 6 28.71 8.30 2.29
N GLY A 7 28.36 7.32 1.46
CA GLY A 7 28.96 7.17 0.14
C GLY A 7 28.68 5.83 -0.56
N SER A 8 27.41 5.50 -0.87
CA SER A 8 27.06 4.55 -1.96
C SER A 8 25.53 4.50 -2.14
N LYS A 9 24.97 5.40 -2.95
CA LYS A 9 23.51 5.43 -3.17
C LYS A 9 23.01 4.47 -4.26
N ASP A 10 23.88 3.80 -5.03
CA ASP A 10 23.44 3.13 -6.27
C ASP A 10 23.72 1.61 -6.36
N ARG A 11 24.58 1.05 -5.51
CA ARG A 11 24.95 -0.39 -5.59
C ARG A 11 24.13 -1.34 -4.71
N SER A 12 23.30 -0.82 -3.80
CA SER A 12 22.58 -1.66 -2.82
C SER A 12 21.14 -2.01 -3.21
N LEU A 13 20.47 -1.15 -3.99
CA LEU A 13 19.08 -1.37 -4.40
C LEU A 13 18.98 -2.36 -5.57
N SER A 14 19.86 -2.24 -6.57
CA SER A 14 19.95 -3.20 -7.68
C SER A 14 20.12 -4.64 -7.17
N LYS A 15 21.05 -4.85 -6.24
CA LYS A 15 21.29 -6.15 -5.57
C LYS A 15 20.08 -6.70 -4.79
N ARG A 16 19.11 -5.86 -4.41
CA ARG A 16 17.87 -6.27 -3.72
C ARG A 16 16.70 -6.51 -4.67
N ILE A 17 16.77 -5.98 -5.89
CA ILE A 17 15.71 -6.10 -6.89
C ILE A 17 15.89 -7.36 -7.74
N ASP A 18 17.11 -7.86 -7.91
CA ASP A 18 17.31 -9.16 -8.57
C ASP A 18 16.69 -10.35 -7.80
N PRO A 19 16.76 -10.41 -6.45
CA PRO A 19 15.98 -11.37 -5.67
C PRO A 19 14.46 -11.08 -5.63
N PHE A 20 14.03 -9.88 -6.00
CA PHE A 20 12.61 -9.50 -5.96
C PHE A 20 11.81 -10.30 -6.99
N ASP A 21 12.40 -10.61 -8.15
CA ASP A 21 11.79 -11.46 -9.18
C ASP A 21 11.42 -12.85 -8.62
N GLN A 22 12.21 -13.40 -7.68
CA GLN A 22 11.92 -14.67 -7.01
C GLN A 22 10.83 -14.54 -5.93
N ARG A 23 10.68 -13.35 -5.32
CA ARG A 23 9.69 -13.06 -4.26
C ARG A 23 8.33 -12.62 -4.81
N ILE A 24 8.26 -12.17 -6.06
CA ILE A 24 6.98 -11.86 -6.71
C ILE A 24 6.10 -13.11 -6.73
N ASN A 25 6.64 -14.29 -7.03
CA ASN A 25 5.82 -15.48 -7.23
C ASN A 25 4.95 -15.85 -6.00
N PRO A 26 5.47 -15.83 -4.75
CA PRO A 26 4.62 -15.97 -3.56
C PRO A 26 3.56 -14.87 -3.42
N LEU A 27 3.93 -13.60 -3.64
CA LEU A 27 3.02 -12.46 -3.47
C LEU A 27 1.91 -12.42 -4.53
N GLU A 28 2.24 -12.79 -5.77
CA GLU A 28 1.30 -13.01 -6.87
C GLU A 28 0.27 -14.05 -6.46
N LYS A 29 0.71 -15.26 -6.11
CA LYS A 29 -0.18 -16.37 -5.73
C LYS A 29 -1.11 -15.99 -4.58
N GLU A 30 -0.58 -15.33 -3.56
CA GLU A 30 -1.36 -14.87 -2.42
C GLU A 30 -2.40 -13.82 -2.84
N SER A 31 -2.00 -12.80 -3.62
CA SER A 31 -2.90 -11.75 -4.08
C SER A 31 -4.00 -12.28 -4.99
N THR A 32 -3.66 -13.16 -5.93
CA THR A 32 -4.63 -13.79 -6.84
C THR A 32 -5.58 -14.69 -6.07
N LEU A 33 -5.07 -15.47 -5.12
CA LEU A 33 -5.90 -16.33 -4.26
C LEU A 33 -6.93 -15.50 -3.50
N TRP A 34 -6.51 -14.46 -2.78
CA TRP A 34 -7.44 -13.63 -2.02
C TRP A 34 -8.47 -12.94 -2.91
N THR A 35 -8.08 -12.52 -4.11
CA THR A 35 -9.00 -11.94 -5.10
C THR A 35 -10.05 -12.97 -5.51
N THR A 36 -9.66 -14.17 -5.92
CA THR A 36 -10.59 -15.25 -6.29
C THR A 36 -11.52 -15.60 -5.13
N VAL A 37 -10.98 -15.84 -3.93
CA VAL A 37 -11.79 -16.24 -2.78
C VAL A 37 -12.76 -15.13 -2.37
N SER A 38 -12.37 -13.84 -2.51
CA SER A 38 -13.29 -12.71 -2.29
C SER A 38 -14.43 -12.65 -3.31
N GLN A 39 -14.18 -12.99 -4.57
CA GLN A 39 -15.21 -13.03 -5.60
C GLN A 39 -16.19 -14.20 -5.37
N GLU A 40 -15.70 -15.33 -4.87
CA GLU A 40 -16.52 -16.47 -4.48
C GLU A 40 -17.29 -16.24 -3.18
N ASN A 41 -16.79 -15.37 -2.30
CA ASN A 41 -17.35 -15.11 -0.97
C ASN A 41 -17.50 -13.60 -0.67
N PRO A 42 -18.24 -12.84 -1.49
CA PRO A 42 -18.27 -11.38 -1.41
C PRO A 42 -18.88 -10.83 -0.12
N ASN A 43 -19.69 -11.62 0.58
CA ASN A 43 -20.29 -11.26 1.87
C ASN A 43 -19.40 -11.60 3.09
N LYS A 44 -18.25 -12.26 2.87
CA LYS A 44 -17.35 -12.72 3.94
C LYS A 44 -15.95 -12.14 3.81
N ILE A 45 -15.53 -11.79 2.59
CA ILE A 45 -14.19 -11.28 2.32
C ILE A 45 -14.32 -10.05 1.42
N LEU A 46 -13.81 -8.93 1.93
CA LEU A 46 -13.68 -7.69 1.17
C LEU A 46 -12.22 -7.53 0.74
N PHE A 47 -11.99 -7.55 -0.58
CA PHE A 47 -10.68 -7.28 -1.15
C PHE A 47 -10.53 -5.78 -1.44
N LEU A 48 -9.48 -5.15 -0.91
CA LEU A 48 -9.19 -3.73 -1.09
C LEU A 48 -7.77 -3.53 -1.63
N LYS A 49 -7.61 -2.59 -2.57
CA LYS A 49 -6.31 -2.16 -3.06
C LYS A 49 -5.92 -0.84 -2.42
N TYR A 50 -4.65 -0.71 -2.03
CA TYR A 50 -4.15 0.51 -1.39
C TYR A 50 -4.29 1.73 -2.31
N GLU A 51 -4.02 1.57 -3.61
CA GLU A 51 -4.15 2.64 -4.60
C GLU A 51 -5.59 3.17 -4.69
N ASP A 52 -6.59 2.27 -4.69
CA ASP A 52 -8.00 2.65 -4.75
C ASP A 52 -8.42 3.40 -3.47
N LEU A 53 -7.90 3.00 -2.30
CA LEU A 53 -8.09 3.73 -1.04
C LEU A 53 -7.54 5.16 -1.11
N THR A 54 -6.41 5.34 -1.78
CA THR A 54 -5.81 6.68 -1.93
C THR A 54 -6.49 7.53 -3.01
N GLU A 55 -7.15 6.91 -3.99
CA GLU A 55 -7.85 7.59 -5.08
C GLU A 55 -9.21 8.13 -4.62
N ASP A 56 -10.00 7.33 -3.91
CA ASP A 56 -11.30 7.77 -3.36
C ASP A 56 -11.58 7.10 -1.99
N ILE A 57 -10.97 7.65 -0.94
CA ILE A 57 -11.12 7.12 0.42
C ILE A 57 -12.57 7.21 0.92
N CYS A 58 -13.36 8.18 0.46
CA CYS A 58 -14.75 8.37 0.88
C CYS A 58 -15.62 7.22 0.39
N CYS A 59 -15.53 6.90 -0.91
CA CYS A 59 -16.25 5.77 -1.50
C CYS A 59 -15.84 4.46 -0.84
N GLN A 60 -14.54 4.26 -0.62
CA GLN A 60 -14.03 3.03 -0.01
C GLN A 60 -14.46 2.86 1.44
N LEU A 61 -14.52 3.94 2.23
CA LEU A 61 -15.02 3.90 3.61
C LEU A 61 -16.50 3.53 3.65
N LYS A 62 -17.32 4.08 2.76
CA LYS A 62 -18.74 3.73 2.66
C LYS A 62 -18.93 2.26 2.26
N HIS A 63 -18.14 1.77 1.30
CA HIS A 63 -18.14 0.38 0.90
C HIS A 63 -17.75 -0.55 2.07
N LEU A 64 -16.72 -0.18 2.85
CA LEU A 64 -16.30 -0.91 4.03
C LEU A 64 -17.40 -0.96 5.11
N ALA A 65 -18.06 0.18 5.37
CA ALA A 65 -19.17 0.26 6.31
C ALA A 65 -20.35 -0.63 5.89
N MET A 66 -20.68 -0.64 4.59
CA MET A 66 -21.69 -1.52 4.02
C MET A 66 -21.33 -2.99 4.19
N PHE A 67 -20.09 -3.36 3.93
CA PHE A 67 -19.60 -4.73 4.10
C PHE A 67 -19.68 -5.20 5.56
N PHE A 68 -19.42 -4.33 6.53
CA PHE A 68 -19.60 -4.63 7.96
C PHE A 68 -21.06 -4.61 8.44
N GLY A 69 -22.02 -4.27 7.58
CA GLY A 69 -23.43 -4.14 7.95
C GLY A 69 -23.75 -2.90 8.79
N VAL A 70 -22.86 -1.90 8.79
CA VAL A 70 -22.98 -0.62 9.52
C VAL A 70 -22.99 0.56 8.55
N SER A 71 -23.77 0.44 7.47
CA SER A 71 -23.89 1.48 6.45
C SER A 71 -24.31 2.82 7.08
N PHE A 72 -23.68 3.90 6.64
CA PHE A 72 -24.06 5.26 7.05
C PHE A 72 -25.48 5.59 6.57
N THR A 73 -26.26 6.21 7.44
CA THR A 73 -27.51 6.88 7.05
C THR A 73 -27.22 8.20 6.32
N ASN A 74 -28.19 8.73 5.58
CA ASN A 74 -28.06 10.01 4.88
C ASN A 74 -27.64 11.17 5.81
N ASP A 75 -28.03 11.13 7.07
CA ASP A 75 -27.66 12.15 8.05
C ASP A 75 -26.25 11.95 8.60
N GLU A 76 -25.83 10.70 8.85
CA GLU A 76 -24.46 10.40 9.27
C GLU A 76 -23.45 10.68 8.15
N GLU A 77 -23.82 10.49 6.88
CA GLU A 77 -22.93 10.79 5.76
C GLU A 77 -22.48 12.25 5.71
N LYS A 78 -23.32 13.18 6.17
CA LYS A 78 -23.02 14.63 6.12
C LYS A 78 -21.82 15.02 6.99
N GLN A 79 -21.51 14.27 8.05
CA GLN A 79 -20.47 14.64 9.00
C GLN A 79 -19.64 13.47 9.53
N GLY A 80 -20.25 12.30 9.74
CA GLY A 80 -19.60 11.13 10.32
C GLY A 80 -18.52 10.54 9.42
N VAL A 81 -18.74 10.53 8.10
CA VAL A 81 -17.72 10.07 7.13
C VAL A 81 -16.47 10.95 7.23
N GLU A 82 -16.63 12.27 7.20
CA GLU A 82 -15.49 13.21 7.31
C GLU A 82 -14.76 13.10 8.64
N GLU A 83 -15.50 12.90 9.74
CA GLU A 83 -14.91 12.75 11.07
C GLU A 83 -14.05 11.50 11.19
N VAL A 84 -14.55 10.36 10.70
CA VAL A 84 -13.79 9.10 10.66
C VAL A 84 -12.53 9.28 9.79
N LEU A 85 -12.66 9.86 8.61
CA LEU A 85 -11.52 10.12 7.73
C LEU A 85 -10.48 11.03 8.40
N LYS A 86 -10.92 12.05 9.13
CA LYS A 86 -10.02 12.96 9.85
C LYS A 86 -9.25 12.24 10.96
N ILE A 87 -9.92 11.43 11.78
CA ILE A 87 -9.31 10.70 12.90
C ILE A 87 -8.35 9.61 12.38
N CYS A 88 -8.73 8.92 11.31
CA CYS A 88 -7.95 7.85 10.69
C CYS A 88 -6.93 8.33 9.64
N SER A 89 -6.86 9.64 9.37
CA SER A 89 -5.93 10.18 8.37
C SER A 89 -4.48 9.86 8.70
N PHE A 90 -3.68 9.61 7.66
CA PHE A 90 -2.26 9.28 7.81
C PHE A 90 -1.50 10.32 8.65
N ASP A 91 -1.72 11.61 8.38
CA ASP A 91 -1.05 12.69 9.09
C ASP A 91 -1.50 12.79 10.55
N LYS A 92 -2.79 12.58 10.84
CA LYS A 92 -3.30 12.54 12.22
C LYS A 92 -2.67 11.40 13.00
N LEU A 93 -2.70 10.19 12.45
CA LEU A 93 -2.14 8.99 13.10
C LEU A 93 -0.63 9.11 13.28
N LYS A 94 0.11 9.51 12.24
CA LYS A 94 1.56 9.80 12.32
C LYS A 94 1.88 10.90 13.34
N GLY A 95 0.95 11.84 13.53
CA GLY A 95 1.06 12.98 14.43
C GLY A 95 0.93 12.63 15.91
N LEU A 96 0.33 11.49 16.27
CA LEU A 96 0.09 11.09 17.65
C LEU A 96 1.40 10.83 18.41
N GLU A 97 1.44 11.24 19.68
CA GLU A 97 2.64 11.12 20.53
C GLU A 97 3.13 9.67 20.66
N VAL A 98 2.17 8.74 20.84
CA VAL A 98 2.45 7.30 20.88
C VAL A 98 3.11 6.81 19.59
N ASN A 99 2.80 7.39 18.42
CA ASN A 99 3.36 6.98 17.15
C ASN A 99 4.69 7.66 16.81
N LYS A 100 4.95 8.84 17.38
CA LYS A 100 6.25 9.54 17.22
C LYS A 100 7.34 8.94 18.09
N ASN A 101 6.99 8.68 19.36
CA ASN A 101 7.97 8.41 20.42
C ASN A 101 7.78 7.04 21.08
N GLY A 102 6.70 6.32 20.79
CA GLY A 102 6.46 4.99 21.33
C GLY A 102 7.30 3.89 20.65
N SER A 103 7.51 2.81 21.39
CA SER A 103 8.15 1.57 20.92
C SER A 103 7.73 0.40 21.80
N HIS A 104 7.53 -0.78 21.21
CA HIS A 104 7.45 -2.04 21.96
C HIS A 104 8.84 -2.66 22.10
N ILE A 105 9.10 -3.31 23.25
CA ILE A 105 10.42 -3.85 23.66
C ILE A 105 11.07 -4.76 22.60
N SER A 106 10.28 -5.43 21.76
CA SER A 106 10.71 -6.37 20.71
C SER A 106 10.42 -5.91 19.28
N VAL A 107 9.96 -4.67 19.09
CA VAL A 107 9.43 -4.19 17.81
C VAL A 107 10.13 -2.90 17.39
N ALA A 108 10.12 -2.61 16.09
CA ALA A 108 10.57 -1.33 15.58
C ALA A 108 9.83 -0.17 16.29
N PRO A 109 10.49 1.00 16.48
CA PRO A 109 9.83 2.20 16.99
C PRO A 109 8.58 2.53 16.16
N HIS A 110 7.51 3.02 16.78
CA HIS A 110 6.22 3.21 16.09
C HIS A 110 6.35 4.14 14.87
N LYS A 111 7.25 5.13 14.92
CA LYS A 111 7.54 6.03 13.80
C LYS A 111 7.98 5.32 12.52
N ALA A 112 8.55 4.11 12.64
CA ALA A 112 9.00 3.32 11.49
C ALA A 112 7.84 2.84 10.61
N TYR A 113 6.63 2.70 11.18
CA TYR A 113 5.42 2.32 10.42
C TYR A 113 4.88 3.48 9.56
N PHE A 114 5.24 4.73 9.85
CA PHE A 114 4.70 5.93 9.20
C PHE A 114 5.74 6.62 8.30
N ARG A 115 6.04 6.00 7.15
CA ARG A 115 7.03 6.52 6.19
C ARG A 115 6.54 7.75 5.40
N LYS A 116 5.97 7.54 4.21
CA LYS A 116 5.42 8.61 3.35
C LYS A 116 3.92 8.48 3.08
N GLY A 117 3.35 7.27 3.06
CA GLY A 117 1.93 7.06 2.78
C GLY A 117 1.48 7.56 1.40
N LYS A 118 2.33 7.41 0.38
CA LYS A 118 2.09 7.91 -0.98
C LYS A 118 2.28 6.82 -2.02
N VAL A 119 1.33 6.72 -2.93
CA VAL A 119 1.42 5.90 -4.15
C VAL A 119 2.49 6.47 -5.08
N GLY A 120 3.21 5.60 -5.79
CA GLY A 120 4.18 6.00 -6.81
C GLY A 120 5.55 6.43 -6.27
N ASP A 121 5.78 6.40 -4.96
CA ASP A 121 7.07 6.82 -4.37
C ASP A 121 8.25 5.93 -4.80
N TRP A 122 7.97 4.73 -5.34
CA TRP A 122 8.96 3.84 -5.94
C TRP A 122 9.75 4.51 -7.07
N SER A 123 9.14 5.44 -7.81
CA SER A 123 9.78 6.18 -8.91
C SER A 123 10.97 7.04 -8.46
N ASN A 124 11.04 7.40 -7.17
CA ASN A 124 12.16 8.16 -6.60
C ASN A 124 13.40 7.30 -6.31
N TYR A 125 13.30 5.97 -6.43
CA TYR A 125 14.35 5.03 -6.04
C TYR A 125 14.79 4.08 -7.15
N LEU A 126 13.99 3.96 -8.22
CA LEU A 126 14.18 2.99 -9.27
C LEU A 126 14.57 3.67 -10.56
N THR A 127 15.56 3.11 -11.26
CA THR A 127 15.90 3.58 -12.60
C THR A 127 14.81 3.19 -13.60
N PRO A 128 14.65 3.91 -14.72
CA PRO A 128 13.66 3.59 -15.74
C PRO A 128 13.72 2.13 -16.22
N SER A 129 14.93 1.57 -16.39
CA SER A 129 15.11 0.17 -16.79
C SER A 129 14.59 -0.83 -15.74
N MET A 130 14.79 -0.53 -14.46
CA MET A 130 14.28 -1.38 -13.36
C MET A 130 12.75 -1.33 -13.30
N VAL A 131 12.17 -0.15 -13.51
CA VAL A 131 10.71 0.06 -13.58
C VAL A 131 10.11 -0.75 -14.73
N GLU A 132 10.68 -0.63 -15.92
CA GLU A 132 10.22 -1.36 -17.10
C GLU A 132 10.24 -2.88 -16.87
N ARG A 133 11.32 -3.39 -16.27
CA ARG A 133 11.45 -4.81 -15.90
C ARG A 133 10.33 -5.25 -14.95
N MET A 134 10.07 -4.48 -13.90
CA MET A 134 9.02 -4.80 -12.93
C MET A 134 7.61 -4.71 -13.53
N VAL A 135 7.31 -3.67 -14.33
CA VAL A 135 6.01 -3.53 -14.99
C VAL A 135 5.74 -4.73 -15.89
N LYS A 136 6.71 -5.13 -16.72
CA LYS A 136 6.60 -6.32 -17.59
C LYS A 136 6.37 -7.59 -16.79
N LEU A 137 7.09 -7.75 -15.68
CA LEU A 137 6.97 -8.93 -14.82
C LEU A 137 5.59 -8.99 -14.14
N ILE A 138 5.14 -7.89 -13.53
CA ILE A 138 3.82 -7.79 -12.89
C ILE A 138 2.72 -8.07 -13.91
N GLN A 139 2.78 -7.45 -15.10
CA GLN A 139 1.79 -7.67 -16.16
C GLN A 139 1.74 -9.13 -16.58
N LYS A 140 2.89 -9.77 -16.81
CA LYS A 140 2.97 -11.18 -17.18
C LYS A 140 2.40 -12.10 -16.09
N LYS A 141 2.59 -11.74 -14.82
CA LYS A 141 2.19 -12.56 -13.68
C LYS A 141 0.72 -12.43 -13.30
N LEU A 142 0.18 -11.24 -13.46
CA LEU A 142 -1.23 -10.97 -13.13
C LEU A 142 -2.16 -11.15 -14.33
N ASP A 143 -1.62 -11.48 -15.50
CA ASP A 143 -2.42 -11.74 -16.69
C ASP A 143 -3.46 -12.85 -16.42
N GLY A 144 -4.70 -12.61 -16.82
CA GLY A 144 -5.83 -13.52 -16.56
C GLY A 144 -6.32 -13.60 -15.10
N SER A 145 -5.66 -12.95 -14.13
CA SER A 145 -6.09 -12.98 -12.72
C SER A 145 -7.23 -12.01 -12.37
N GLY A 146 -7.57 -11.10 -13.28
CA GLY A 146 -8.52 -10.00 -13.02
C GLY A 146 -7.92 -8.85 -12.21
N LEU A 147 -6.71 -8.97 -11.68
CA LEU A 147 -6.01 -7.88 -10.99
C LEU A 147 -5.33 -6.93 -11.98
N THR A 148 -5.70 -5.66 -11.91
CA THR A 148 -5.09 -4.59 -12.71
C THR A 148 -4.58 -3.46 -11.81
N PHE A 149 -3.36 -2.99 -12.10
CA PHE A 149 -2.70 -1.90 -11.40
C PHE A 149 -2.39 -0.75 -12.34
N LYS A 150 -2.73 0.48 -11.94
CA LYS A 150 -2.36 1.72 -12.66
C LYS A 150 -0.89 2.04 -12.39
N LEU A 151 0.02 1.39 -13.13
CA LEU A 151 1.46 1.65 -13.02
C LEU A 151 1.84 2.82 -13.94
N SER A 152 1.76 4.06 -13.44
CA SER A 152 2.28 5.21 -14.20
C SER A 152 3.77 5.37 -13.94
N SER A 153 4.58 5.23 -14.99
CA SER A 153 5.91 5.84 -15.01
C SER A 153 5.71 7.33 -15.26
N LYS A 154 6.34 8.19 -14.45
CA LYS A 154 6.52 9.58 -14.87
C LYS A 154 7.41 9.53 -16.10
N SER A 155 6.85 9.76 -17.29
CA SER A 155 7.63 10.11 -18.47
C SER A 155 8.33 11.43 -18.14
N SER A 156 9.63 11.36 -17.92
CA SER A 156 10.52 12.55 -17.97
C SER A 156 10.97 12.73 -19.40
#